data_AF-A0A9E4R4K2-F1
#
_entry.id   AF-A0A9E4R4K2-F1
#
_cell.length_a   1.000
_cell.length_b   1.000
_cell.length_c   1.000
_cell.angle_alpha   90.00
_cell.angle_beta   90.00
_cell.angle_gamma   90.00
#
_symmetry.space_group_name_H-M   'P 1'
#
loop_
_entity.id
_entity.type
_entity.pdbx_description
1 polymer ?
#
loop_
_entity_poly.entity_id
_entity_poly.type
_entity_poly.pdbx_seq_one_letter_code
_entity_poly.pdbx_strand_id
1 'polypeptide(L)'
;VMVDFGNGDADILVCTTIIESGLDMPNVNTLILERADRFGLAQLYQLRGRVGRSEHRAYAYLLVPKGRRITEAAEHRLQAILEASELGAGFRIAMRDLEIRGAGNILGASQSGHIQEVGLDLYTQLLNEAIRELDEEGGASDPVEIPAELPRIELPMNARIPEDYVDHLPTRLAVYQRLAKMTDAGYIPEIREELRDRFGPLPEEVENLLTLVGLRALAAEVGVESIVQGSDAIVLSLRVPVGGARVPLQRALGPSVQVGNTQMQMPLRRLGDEWLSRLTRVLERFLAFQVNLTALAPPASAD
;
A
#
# COMPACT_ATOMS: atom_id res chain seq x y z
N VAL A 1 -25.45 23.35 -27.45
CA VAL A 1 -25.49 21.93 -27.01
C VAL A 1 -25.31 21.80 -25.51
N MET A 2 -24.13 22.07 -24.92
CA MET A 2 -23.94 21.90 -23.47
C MET A 2 -24.75 22.89 -22.62
N VAL A 3 -24.86 24.13 -23.07
CA VAL A 3 -25.69 25.16 -22.41
C VAL A 3 -27.17 24.77 -22.48
N ASP A 4 -27.64 24.37 -23.66
CA ASP A 4 -29.03 23.92 -23.89
C ASP A 4 -29.38 22.69 -23.01
N PHE A 5 -28.47 21.71 -22.89
CA PHE A 5 -28.65 20.56 -22.00
C PHE A 5 -28.63 20.95 -20.51
N GLY A 6 -27.74 21.88 -20.11
CA GLY A 6 -27.70 22.40 -18.74
C GLY A 6 -28.92 23.23 -18.34
N ASN A 7 -29.52 23.95 -19.30
CA ASN A 7 -30.74 24.73 -19.11
C ASN A 7 -32.02 23.87 -19.15
N GLY A 8 -31.92 22.59 -19.53
CA GLY A 8 -33.08 21.71 -19.69
C GLY A 8 -33.83 21.87 -21.02
N ASP A 9 -33.24 22.58 -21.99
CA ASP A 9 -33.78 22.70 -23.36
C ASP A 9 -33.59 21.40 -24.16
N ALA A 10 -32.79 20.46 -23.64
CA ALA A 10 -32.60 19.10 -24.17
C ALA A 10 -32.55 18.07 -23.04
N ASP A 11 -33.26 16.95 -23.20
CA ASP A 11 -33.35 15.89 -22.17
C ASP A 11 -32.24 14.82 -22.27
N ILE A 12 -31.65 14.64 -23.46
CA ILE A 12 -30.68 13.57 -23.73
C ILE A 12 -29.43 14.13 -24.39
N LEU A 13 -28.27 13.87 -23.79
CA LEU A 13 -26.96 14.19 -24.32
C LEU A 13 -26.23 12.94 -24.81
N VAL A 14 -26.11 12.78 -26.13
CA VAL A 14 -25.27 11.73 -26.73
C VAL A 14 -23.86 12.29 -26.90
N CYS A 15 -22.90 11.68 -26.21
CA CYS A 15 -21.51 12.16 -26.19
C CYS A 15 -20.51 11.01 -26.31
N THR A 16 -19.28 11.36 -26.66
CA THR A 16 -18.11 10.46 -26.58
C THR A 16 -17.41 10.65 -25.24
N THR A 17 -16.36 9.88 -24.97
CA THR A 17 -15.59 9.94 -23.71
C THR A 17 -14.99 11.33 -23.41
N ILE A 18 -14.98 12.25 -24.39
CA ILE A 18 -14.57 13.66 -24.27
C ILE A 18 -15.62 14.51 -23.49
N ILE A 19 -16.25 13.92 -22.48
CA ILE A 19 -16.83 14.69 -21.37
C ILE A 19 -15.87 14.65 -20.16
N GLU A 20 -14.71 13.99 -20.25
CA GLU A 20 -13.68 13.94 -19.21
C GLU A 20 -13.28 15.32 -18.61
N SER A 21 -13.43 16.43 -19.33
CA SER A 21 -13.25 17.78 -18.79
C SER A 21 -14.55 18.42 -18.27
N GLY A 22 -14.78 18.35 -16.95
CA GLY A 22 -15.34 19.48 -16.20
C GLY A 22 -16.84 19.79 -16.31
N LEU A 23 -17.69 18.88 -16.77
CA LEU A 23 -19.14 19.10 -16.73
C LEU A 23 -19.75 18.42 -15.51
N ASP A 24 -19.92 19.22 -14.47
CA ASP A 24 -20.69 18.90 -13.28
C ASP A 24 -22.13 19.38 -13.48
N MET A 25 -23.06 18.46 -13.75
CA MET A 25 -24.47 18.77 -13.92
C MET A 25 -25.29 18.04 -12.87
N PRO A 26 -25.67 18.71 -11.76
CA PRO A 26 -26.34 18.07 -10.63
C PRO A 26 -27.70 17.45 -11.01
N ASN A 27 -28.32 17.89 -12.11
CA ASN A 27 -29.61 17.41 -12.59
C ASN A 27 -29.53 16.08 -13.38
N VAL A 28 -28.34 15.57 -13.69
CA VAL A 28 -28.20 14.32 -14.44
C VAL A 28 -28.17 13.12 -13.50
N ASN A 29 -29.19 12.28 -13.59
CA ASN A 29 -29.35 11.10 -12.72
C ASN A 29 -29.18 9.76 -13.47
N THR A 30 -29.06 9.76 -14.79
CA THR A 30 -28.99 8.52 -15.58
C THR A 30 -27.82 8.54 -16.54
N LEU A 31 -26.94 7.54 -16.44
CA LEU A 31 -25.84 7.30 -17.36
C LEU A 31 -26.09 5.99 -18.12
N ILE A 32 -25.94 6.03 -19.44
CA ILE A 32 -25.95 4.83 -20.29
C ILE A 32 -24.61 4.77 -21.02
N LEU A 33 -23.84 3.72 -20.74
CA LEU A 33 -22.50 3.54 -21.27
C LEU A 33 -22.47 2.37 -22.23
N GLU A 34 -22.39 2.69 -23.52
CA GLU A 34 -22.25 1.70 -24.59
C GLU A 34 -20.82 1.17 -24.62
N ARG A 35 -20.66 -0.15 -24.82
CA ARG A 35 -19.35 -0.83 -24.88
C ARG A 35 -18.52 -0.66 -23.60
N ALA A 36 -19.14 -0.86 -22.44
CA ALA A 36 -18.45 -0.81 -21.14
C ALA A 36 -17.25 -1.75 -21.05
N ASP A 37 -17.24 -2.83 -21.82
CA ASP A 37 -16.11 -3.78 -21.96
C ASP A 37 -14.79 -3.12 -22.38
N ARG A 38 -14.86 -1.97 -23.06
CA ARG A 38 -13.68 -1.27 -23.60
C ARG A 38 -13.05 -0.26 -22.67
N PHE A 39 -13.73 0.10 -21.58
CA PHE A 39 -13.27 1.16 -20.68
C PHE A 39 -12.39 0.60 -19.59
N GLY A 40 -11.39 1.37 -19.18
CA GLY A 40 -10.62 1.11 -17.95
C GLY A 40 -11.52 1.18 -16.72
N LEU A 41 -11.16 0.47 -15.65
CA LEU A 41 -11.94 0.49 -14.40
C LEU A 41 -12.02 1.92 -13.81
N ALA A 42 -10.90 2.65 -13.80
CA ALA A 42 -10.85 4.05 -13.39
C ALA A 42 -11.77 4.95 -14.24
N GLN A 43 -11.81 4.73 -15.56
CA GLN A 43 -12.70 5.49 -16.46
C GLN A 43 -14.17 5.19 -16.17
N LEU A 44 -14.52 3.92 -15.95
CA LEU A 44 -15.88 3.52 -15.57
C LEU A 44 -16.29 4.17 -14.24
N TYR A 45 -15.38 4.21 -13.27
CA TYR A 45 -15.61 4.85 -11.98
C TYR A 45 -15.80 6.36 -12.09
N GLN A 46 -14.94 7.05 -12.83
CA GLN A 46 -15.06 8.49 -13.09
C GLN A 46 -16.34 8.85 -13.84
N LEU A 47 -16.75 8.05 -14.83
CA LEU A 47 -18.00 8.27 -15.56
C LEU A 47 -19.21 8.05 -14.64
N ARG A 48 -19.17 7.01 -13.79
CA ARG A 48 -20.22 6.76 -12.78
C ARG A 48 -20.35 7.90 -11.78
N GLY A 49 -19.24 8.47 -11.30
CA GLY A 49 -19.22 9.58 -10.32
C GLY A 49 -19.77 10.92 -10.84
N ARG A 50 -20.10 11.01 -12.13
CA ARG A 50 -20.70 12.21 -12.74
C ARG A 50 -22.23 12.23 -12.69
N VAL A 51 -22.86 11.13 -12.27
CA VAL A 51 -24.30 11.03 -12.08
C VAL A 51 -24.62 10.76 -10.62
N GLY A 52 -25.71 11.34 -10.11
CA GLY A 52 -26.15 11.12 -8.72
C GLY A 52 -25.61 12.13 -7.70
N ARG A 53 -25.40 13.38 -8.12
CA ARG A 53 -25.05 14.51 -7.23
C ARG A 53 -26.28 15.20 -6.61
N SER A 54 -27.49 14.74 -6.94
CA SER A 54 -28.76 15.18 -6.37
C SER A 54 -29.27 14.21 -5.30
N GLU A 55 -30.26 14.63 -4.50
CA GLU A 55 -30.96 13.73 -3.55
C GLU A 55 -31.72 12.57 -4.23
N HIS A 56 -31.93 12.64 -5.54
CA HIS A 56 -32.57 11.57 -6.31
C HIS A 56 -31.59 10.45 -6.65
N ARG A 57 -32.07 9.21 -6.48
CA ARG A 57 -31.34 8.00 -6.83
C ARG A 57 -30.93 8.03 -8.31
N ALA A 58 -29.64 7.86 -8.56
CA ALA A 58 -29.09 7.77 -9.91
C ALA A 58 -28.94 6.32 -10.37
N TYR A 59 -28.91 6.15 -11.70
CA TYR A 59 -28.80 4.87 -12.38
C TYR A 59 -27.66 4.92 -13.40
N ALA A 60 -26.81 3.90 -13.41
CA ALA A 60 -25.77 3.71 -14.40
C ALA A 60 -25.94 2.36 -15.09
N TYR A 61 -26.17 2.38 -16.40
CA TYR A 61 -26.33 1.20 -17.24
C TYR A 61 -25.06 0.93 -18.03
N LEU A 62 -24.36 -0.15 -17.68
CA LEU A 62 -23.13 -0.60 -18.34
C LEU A 62 -23.50 -1.66 -19.39
N LEU A 63 -23.46 -1.28 -20.67
CA LEU A 63 -23.88 -2.15 -21.76
C LEU A 63 -22.70 -2.89 -22.39
N VAL A 64 -22.85 -4.21 -22.56
CA VAL A 64 -21.87 -5.08 -23.23
C VAL A 64 -22.46 -5.70 -24.50
N PRO A 65 -21.65 -6.02 -25.52
CA PRO A 65 -22.14 -6.55 -26.78
C PRO A 65 -22.76 -7.94 -26.63
N LYS A 66 -23.99 -8.10 -27.13
CA LYS A 66 -24.72 -9.37 -27.12
C LYS A 66 -24.03 -10.41 -28.02
N GLY A 67 -23.71 -11.58 -27.48
CA GLY A 67 -23.20 -12.72 -28.26
C GLY A 67 -21.69 -12.74 -28.52
N ARG A 68 -20.93 -11.77 -28.00
CA ARG A 68 -19.46 -11.78 -28.04
C ARG A 68 -18.94 -12.06 -26.64
N ARG A 69 -18.02 -13.03 -26.49
CA ARG A 69 -17.30 -13.23 -25.22
C ARG A 69 -16.45 -11.99 -24.94
N ILE A 70 -16.70 -11.35 -23.81
CA ILE A 70 -15.78 -10.35 -23.25
C ILE A 70 -14.57 -11.09 -22.68
N THR A 71 -13.43 -10.41 -22.61
CA THR A 71 -12.23 -10.98 -21.97
C THR A 71 -12.50 -11.15 -20.48
N GLU A 72 -11.91 -12.17 -19.86
CA GLU A 72 -11.98 -12.40 -18.40
C GLU A 72 -11.59 -11.14 -17.60
N ALA A 73 -10.54 -10.43 -18.02
CA ALA A 73 -10.15 -9.14 -17.45
C ALA A 73 -11.21 -8.03 -17.56
N ALA A 74 -12.04 -8.04 -18.61
CA ALA A 74 -13.12 -7.08 -18.77
C ALA A 74 -14.34 -7.46 -17.91
N GLU A 75 -14.61 -8.76 -17.78
CA GLU A 75 -15.65 -9.28 -16.90
C GLU A 75 -15.34 -8.98 -15.43
N HIS A 76 -14.10 -9.22 -14.99
CA HIS A 76 -13.65 -8.84 -13.65
C HIS A 76 -13.73 -7.34 -13.38
N ARG A 77 -13.37 -6.47 -14.34
CA ARG A 77 -13.53 -5.02 -14.19
C ARG A 77 -15.00 -4.61 -14.07
N LEU A 78 -15.87 -5.16 -14.91
CA LEU A 78 -17.31 -4.86 -14.88
C LEU A 78 -17.95 -5.35 -13.58
N GLN A 79 -17.53 -6.50 -13.06
CA GLN A 79 -17.97 -7.00 -11.77
C GLN A 79 -17.49 -6.08 -10.63
N ALA A 80 -16.21 -5.69 -10.65
CA ALA A 80 -15.64 -4.80 -9.64
C ALA A 80 -16.37 -3.44 -9.56
N ILE A 81 -16.75 -2.84 -10.69
CA ILE A 81 -17.50 -1.57 -10.69
C ILE A 81 -18.95 -1.72 -10.20
N LEU A 82 -19.56 -2.90 -10.35
CA LEU A 82 -20.90 -3.20 -9.82
C LEU A 82 -20.89 -3.44 -8.31
N GLU A 83 -19.84 -4.09 -7.79
CA GLU A 83 -19.62 -4.35 -6.35
C GLU A 83 -19.16 -3.10 -5.60
N ALA A 84 -18.62 -2.11 -6.33
CA ALA A 84 -18.21 -0.81 -5.85
C ALA A 84 -19.39 0.12 -5.47
N SER A 85 -20.50 -0.43 -5.00
CA SER A 85 -21.77 0.26 -4.70
C SER A 85 -21.88 0.83 -3.27
N GLU A 86 -20.83 0.71 -2.46
CA GLU A 86 -20.79 1.22 -1.07
C GLU A 86 -19.58 2.11 -0.82
N LEU A 87 -19.66 2.93 0.24
CA LEU A 87 -18.56 3.71 0.82
C LEU A 87 -17.24 2.90 0.79
N GLY A 88 -16.14 3.51 0.32
CA GLY A 88 -14.84 2.82 0.17
C GLY A 88 -14.67 2.04 -1.13
N ALA A 89 -15.59 2.19 -2.08
CA ALA A 89 -15.52 1.66 -3.44
C ALA A 89 -14.26 2.10 -4.23
N GLY A 90 -13.85 3.37 -4.10
CA GLY A 90 -12.64 3.90 -4.74
C GLY A 90 -11.37 3.20 -4.24
N PHE A 91 -11.28 2.99 -2.92
CA PHE A 91 -10.19 2.23 -2.28
C PHE A 91 -10.14 0.78 -2.75
N ARG A 92 -11.28 0.05 -2.74
CA ARG A 92 -11.33 -1.34 -3.24
C ARG A 92 -10.94 -1.43 -4.71
N ILE A 93 -11.34 -0.46 -5.52
CA ILE A 93 -10.97 -0.37 -6.93
C ILE A 93 -9.48 -0.08 -7.11
N ALA A 94 -8.91 0.89 -6.38
CA ALA A 94 -7.49 1.22 -6.44
C ALA A 94 -6.63 0.02 -6.02
N MET A 95 -7.00 -0.64 -4.92
CA MET A 95 -6.35 -1.87 -4.45
C MET A 95 -6.41 -2.97 -5.50
N ARG A 96 -7.58 -3.21 -6.10
CA ARG A 96 -7.76 -4.24 -7.13
C ARG A 96 -7.00 -3.91 -8.42
N ASP A 97 -6.95 -2.64 -8.81
CA ASP A 97 -6.18 -2.18 -9.97
C ASP A 97 -4.67 -2.33 -9.73
N LEU A 98 -4.21 -2.13 -8.49
CA LEU A 98 -2.82 -2.33 -8.09
C LEU A 98 -2.43 -3.81 -8.03
N GLU A 99 -3.31 -4.68 -7.55
CA GLU A 99 -3.17 -6.14 -7.65
C GLU A 99 -3.07 -6.59 -9.12
N ILE A 100 -3.94 -6.05 -9.99
CA ILE A 100 -3.95 -6.36 -11.43
C ILE A 100 -2.71 -5.81 -12.13
N ARG A 101 -2.21 -4.62 -11.77
CA ARG A 101 -1.01 -4.01 -12.36
C ARG A 101 0.29 -4.61 -11.82
N GLY A 102 0.33 -5.01 -10.55
CA GLY A 102 1.42 -5.79 -9.96
C GLY A 102 1.58 -7.17 -10.61
N ALA A 103 0.48 -7.76 -11.10
CA ALA A 103 0.51 -8.94 -11.96
C ALA A 103 1.03 -8.65 -13.39
N GLY A 104 0.95 -7.40 -13.86
CA GLY A 104 1.10 -7.03 -15.26
C GLY A 104 2.50 -6.63 -15.71
N ASN A 105 3.39 -6.23 -14.81
CA ASN A 105 4.72 -5.69 -15.19
C ASN A 105 5.91 -6.63 -14.96
N ILE A 106 5.69 -7.88 -14.54
CA ILE A 106 6.75 -8.92 -14.42
C ILE A 106 6.31 -10.22 -15.12
N LEU A 107 5.75 -10.11 -16.32
CA LEU A 107 5.56 -11.27 -17.22
C LEU A 107 6.55 -11.19 -18.39
N GLY A 108 7.84 -11.26 -18.05
CA GLY A 108 8.76 -12.08 -18.83
C GLY A 108 8.39 -13.54 -18.53
N ALA A 109 7.94 -14.27 -19.54
CA ALA A 109 7.39 -15.61 -19.41
C ALA A 109 8.32 -16.58 -18.66
N SER A 110 8.02 -16.90 -17.38
CA SER A 110 8.19 -18.22 -16.71
C SER A 110 8.26 -18.13 -15.18
N GLN A 111 7.14 -17.85 -14.50
CA GLN A 111 6.75 -18.46 -13.21
C GLN A 111 5.49 -17.77 -12.65
N SER A 112 4.39 -18.52 -12.60
CA SER A 112 3.06 -18.08 -12.19
C SER A 112 2.86 -18.01 -10.67
N GLY A 113 3.87 -17.55 -9.90
CA GLY A 113 3.94 -17.89 -8.47
C GLY A 113 4.07 -16.76 -7.45
N HIS A 114 4.38 -15.52 -7.82
CA HIS A 114 4.62 -14.45 -6.83
C HIS A 114 4.03 -13.13 -7.32
N ILE A 115 2.79 -12.85 -6.93
CA ILE A 115 2.11 -11.56 -7.12
C ILE A 115 1.54 -11.16 -5.77
N GLN A 116 2.33 -10.67 -4.81
CA GLN A 116 1.83 -10.01 -3.59
C GLN A 116 2.91 -9.10 -2.99
N GLU A 117 3.07 -7.89 -3.53
CA GLU A 117 3.90 -6.87 -2.87
C GLU A 117 3.25 -5.49 -3.06
N VAL A 118 2.23 -5.21 -2.25
CA VAL A 118 1.77 -3.84 -2.00
C VAL A 118 2.31 -3.48 -0.62
N GLY A 119 3.34 -2.63 -0.57
CA GLY A 119 3.97 -2.25 0.70
C GLY A 119 3.01 -1.51 1.64
N LEU A 120 3.26 -1.60 2.95
CA LEU A 120 2.53 -0.87 4.01
C LEU A 120 2.45 0.64 3.73
N ASP A 121 3.50 1.21 3.14
CA ASP A 121 3.58 2.63 2.77
C ASP A 121 2.55 2.97 1.68
N LEU A 122 2.40 2.11 0.68
CA LEU A 122 1.44 2.30 -0.40
C LEU A 122 0.00 2.10 0.10
N TYR A 123 -0.24 1.12 0.96
CA TYR A 123 -1.52 0.98 1.67
C TYR A 123 -1.88 2.24 2.47
N THR A 124 -0.89 2.82 3.17
CA THR A 124 -1.12 4.02 3.97
C THR A 124 -1.32 5.26 3.11
N GLN A 125 -0.66 5.36 1.94
CA GLN A 125 -0.90 6.42 0.96
C GLN A 125 -2.31 6.33 0.38
N LEU A 126 -2.73 5.15 -0.07
CA LEU A 126 -4.09 4.91 -0.57
C LEU A 126 -5.15 5.14 0.50
N LEU A 127 -4.82 4.84 1.76
CA LEU A 127 -5.69 5.13 2.90
C LEU A 127 -5.78 6.63 3.17
N ASN A 128 -4.67 7.36 3.14
CA ASN A 128 -4.67 8.81 3.28
C ASN A 128 -5.47 9.48 2.15
N GLU A 129 -5.39 8.96 0.93
CA GLU A 129 -6.21 9.41 -0.19
C GLU A 129 -7.70 9.12 0.06
N ALA A 130 -8.04 7.90 0.49
CA ALA A 130 -9.42 7.53 0.82
C ALA A 130 -10.00 8.34 2.01
N ILE A 131 -9.20 8.67 3.03
CA ILE A 131 -9.63 9.52 4.16
C ILE A 131 -9.86 10.95 3.68
N ARG A 132 -8.99 11.48 2.82
CA ARG A 132 -9.18 12.81 2.22
C ARG A 132 -10.45 12.88 1.39
N GLU A 133 -10.75 11.83 0.60
CA GLU A 133 -12.01 11.74 -0.14
C GLU A 133 -13.23 11.72 0.80
N LEU A 134 -13.13 11.07 1.97
CA LEU A 134 -14.19 11.06 2.99
C LEU A 134 -14.34 12.41 3.71
N ASP A 135 -13.24 13.14 3.92
CA ASP A 135 -13.26 14.45 4.59
C ASP A 135 -13.81 15.56 3.68
N GLU A 136 -13.63 15.44 2.35
CA GLU A 136 -14.27 16.32 1.36
C GLU A 136 -15.81 16.24 1.39
N GLU A 137 -16.39 15.16 1.94
CA GLU A 137 -17.83 14.98 2.15
C GLU A 137 -18.32 15.41 3.56
N GLY A 138 -17.46 16.04 4.39
CA GLY A 138 -17.86 16.70 5.65
C GLY A 138 -17.40 16.01 6.94
N GLY A 139 -16.45 15.08 6.86
CA GLY A 139 -15.72 14.55 8.03
C GLY A 139 -14.48 15.39 8.35
N ALA A 140 -14.18 15.57 9.64
CA ALA A 140 -12.89 16.10 10.08
C ALA A 140 -12.06 14.94 10.64
N SER A 141 -11.37 14.23 9.77
CA SER A 141 -10.41 13.19 10.14
C SER A 141 -8.99 13.72 9.96
N ASP A 142 -8.12 13.54 10.96
CA ASP A 142 -6.72 13.92 10.80
C ASP A 142 -6.02 12.95 9.83
N PRO A 143 -5.17 13.45 8.90
CA PRO A 143 -4.35 12.60 8.05
C PRO A 143 -3.54 11.59 8.87
N VAL A 144 -3.32 10.40 8.31
CA VAL A 144 -2.38 9.42 8.86
C VAL A 144 -0.98 9.93 8.55
N GLU A 145 -0.45 10.80 9.41
CA GLU A 145 0.95 11.20 9.37
C GLU A 145 1.82 10.03 9.82
N ILE A 146 2.51 9.40 8.86
CA ILE A 146 3.61 8.49 9.16
C ILE A 146 4.77 9.38 9.62
N PRO A 147 5.38 9.12 10.80
CA PRO A 147 6.60 9.80 11.19
C PRO A 147 7.63 9.77 10.06
N ALA A 148 8.10 10.95 9.63
CA ALA A 148 9.04 11.11 8.51
C ALA A 148 10.36 10.33 8.70
N GLU A 149 10.62 9.87 9.92
CA GLU A 149 11.82 9.15 10.30
C GLU A 149 11.72 7.63 10.12
N LEU A 150 10.57 7.09 9.73
CA LEU A 150 10.39 5.65 9.57
C LEU A 150 11.00 5.14 8.26
N PRO A 151 11.73 4.01 8.30
CA PRO A 151 12.35 3.47 7.11
C PRO A 151 11.35 2.82 6.15
N ARG A 152 11.64 2.94 4.85
CA ARG A 152 10.92 2.23 3.79
C ARG A 152 11.36 0.78 3.73
N ILE A 153 10.42 -0.17 3.73
CA ILE A 153 10.72 -1.61 3.65
C ILE A 153 10.06 -2.24 2.42
N GLU A 154 10.87 -2.83 1.55
CA GLU A 154 10.48 -3.61 0.38
C GLU A 154 11.21 -4.95 0.39
N LEU A 155 10.47 -5.99 0.77
CA LEU A 155 10.96 -7.33 1.01
C LEU A 155 9.94 -8.32 0.44
N PRO A 156 10.38 -9.50 -0.03
CA PRO A 156 9.54 -10.46 -0.76
C PRO A 156 8.65 -11.26 0.20
N MET A 157 7.86 -10.56 0.99
CA MET A 157 6.96 -11.10 1.98
C MET A 157 5.55 -10.68 1.60
N ASN A 158 4.68 -11.66 1.46
CA ASN A 158 3.28 -11.39 1.32
C ASN A 158 2.75 -10.86 2.67
N ALA A 159 2.59 -9.55 2.79
CA ALA A 159 2.22 -8.86 4.02
C ALA A 159 0.95 -8.04 3.82
N ARG A 160 -0.19 -8.57 4.30
CA ARG A 160 -1.49 -7.90 4.24
C ARG A 160 -2.44 -8.46 5.29
N ILE A 161 -3.51 -7.74 5.55
CA ILE A 161 -4.69 -8.20 6.29
C ILE A 161 -5.71 -8.70 5.26
N PRO A 162 -5.95 -10.03 5.17
CA PRO A 162 -6.94 -10.60 4.27
C PRO A 162 -8.38 -10.18 4.62
N GLU A 163 -9.25 -10.12 3.62
CA GLU A 163 -10.67 -9.74 3.82
C GLU A 163 -11.46 -10.82 4.57
N ASP A 164 -11.06 -12.08 4.44
CA ASP A 164 -11.62 -13.22 5.16
C ASP A 164 -11.18 -13.27 6.62
N TYR A 165 -10.08 -12.59 6.99
CA TYR A 165 -9.63 -12.46 8.38
C TYR A 165 -10.26 -11.26 9.09
N VAL A 166 -10.30 -10.10 8.43
CA VAL A 166 -11.00 -8.90 8.91
C VAL A 166 -11.92 -8.41 7.81
N ASP A 167 -13.19 -8.80 7.88
CA ASP A 167 -14.22 -8.49 6.88
C ASP A 167 -14.61 -7.01 6.85
N HIS A 168 -14.73 -6.39 8.03
CA HIS A 168 -15.12 -5.00 8.18
C HIS A 168 -13.98 -4.07 7.77
N LEU A 169 -14.13 -3.44 6.60
CA LEU A 169 -13.14 -2.53 6.02
C LEU A 169 -12.69 -1.42 7.00
N PRO A 170 -13.58 -0.68 7.69
CA PRO A 170 -13.17 0.33 8.68
C PRO A 170 -12.26 -0.23 9.79
N THR A 171 -12.54 -1.42 10.31
CA THR A 171 -11.69 -2.09 11.31
C THR A 171 -10.33 -2.42 10.72
N ARG A 172 -10.30 -3.00 9.52
CA ARG A 172 -9.07 -3.35 8.81
C ARG A 172 -8.18 -2.12 8.58
N LEU A 173 -8.79 -1.01 8.19
CA LEU A 173 -8.12 0.27 8.03
C LEU A 173 -7.56 0.80 9.35
N ALA A 174 -8.33 0.75 10.43
CA ALA A 174 -7.85 1.17 11.75
C ALA A 174 -6.61 0.37 12.21
N VAL A 175 -6.57 -0.94 11.93
CA VAL A 175 -5.39 -1.78 12.21
C VAL A 175 -4.20 -1.31 11.38
N TYR A 176 -4.37 -1.10 10.07
CA TYR A 176 -3.29 -0.59 9.22
C TYR A 176 -2.74 0.76 9.69
N GLN A 177 -3.60 1.71 10.07
CA GLN A 177 -3.16 3.01 10.60
C GLN A 177 -2.32 2.86 11.86
N ARG A 178 -2.75 1.98 12.78
CA ARG A 178 -2.04 1.73 14.02
C ARG A 178 -0.66 1.13 13.74
N LEU A 179 -0.59 0.18 12.80
CA LEU A 179 0.67 -0.44 12.37
C LEU A 179 1.60 0.52 11.62
N ALA A 180 1.08 1.45 10.83
CA ALA A 180 1.87 2.43 10.09
C ALA A 180 2.54 3.47 11.02
N LYS A 181 1.83 3.91 12.06
CA LYS A 181 2.33 4.88 13.05
C LYS A 181 3.25 4.25 14.11
N MET A 182 3.32 2.91 14.16
CA MET A 182 4.13 2.22 15.14
C MET A 182 5.62 2.48 14.93
N THR A 183 6.28 2.88 16.02
CA THR A 183 7.73 3.13 16.10
C THR A 183 8.45 2.17 17.04
N ASP A 184 7.74 1.52 17.95
CA ASP A 184 8.30 0.63 18.97
C ASP A 184 7.88 -0.82 18.69
N ALA A 185 8.86 -1.69 18.46
CA ALA A 185 8.67 -3.11 18.19
C ALA A 185 8.11 -3.88 19.41
N GLY A 186 8.26 -3.34 20.63
CA GLY A 186 7.80 -3.93 21.88
C GLY A 186 6.28 -4.11 21.96
N TYR A 187 5.49 -3.34 21.20
CA TYR A 187 4.03 -3.46 21.15
C TYR A 187 3.54 -4.56 20.20
N ILE A 188 4.40 -5.12 19.33
CA ILE A 188 3.98 -6.14 18.35
C ILE A 188 3.33 -7.38 19.01
N PRO A 189 3.84 -7.94 20.13
CA PRO A 189 3.19 -9.06 20.80
C PRO A 189 1.79 -8.74 21.31
N GLU A 190 1.55 -7.52 21.80
CA GLU A 190 0.23 -7.09 22.27
C GLU A 190 -0.75 -6.98 21.10
N ILE A 191 -0.32 -6.41 19.97
CA ILE A 191 -1.15 -6.37 18.76
C ILE A 191 -1.45 -7.78 18.25
N ARG A 192 -0.45 -8.67 18.26
CA ARG A 192 -0.63 -10.07 17.84
C ARG A 192 -1.72 -10.74 18.69
N GLU A 193 -1.64 -10.62 20.01
CA GLU A 193 -2.65 -11.21 20.90
C GLU A 193 -4.02 -10.56 20.74
N GLU A 194 -4.10 -9.24 20.56
CA GLU A 194 -5.38 -8.56 20.30
C GLU A 194 -6.03 -9.06 19.00
N LEU A 195 -5.26 -9.14 17.90
CA LEU A 195 -5.77 -9.64 16.63
C LEU A 195 -6.23 -11.09 16.77
N ARG A 196 -5.47 -11.90 17.52
CA ARG A 196 -5.81 -13.29 17.79
C ARG A 196 -7.10 -13.46 18.59
N ASP A 197 -7.27 -12.68 19.63
CA ASP A 197 -8.46 -12.71 20.50
C ASP A 197 -9.71 -12.27 19.75
N ARG A 198 -9.59 -11.24 18.92
CA ARG A 198 -10.72 -10.64 18.20
C ARG A 198 -11.12 -11.39 16.93
N PHE A 199 -10.15 -11.91 16.18
CA PHE A 199 -10.37 -12.44 14.82
C PHE A 199 -9.94 -13.91 14.67
N GLY A 200 -9.38 -14.51 15.71
CA GLY A 200 -8.89 -15.89 15.67
C GLY A 200 -7.45 -16.01 15.16
N PRO A 201 -6.99 -17.22 14.78
CA PRO A 201 -5.59 -17.47 14.45
C PRO A 201 -5.10 -16.59 13.30
N LEU A 202 -3.89 -16.02 13.44
CA LEU A 202 -3.33 -15.12 12.43
C LEU A 202 -2.98 -15.90 11.15
N PRO A 203 -3.46 -15.45 9.98
CA PRO A 203 -2.95 -15.90 8.68
C PRO A 203 -1.47 -15.57 8.51
N GLU A 204 -0.80 -16.31 7.62
CA GLU A 204 0.61 -16.09 7.29
C GLU A 204 0.86 -14.65 6.83
N GLU A 205 -0.07 -14.08 6.05
CA GLU A 205 0.04 -12.71 5.55
C GLU A 205 0.03 -11.66 6.67
N VAL A 206 -0.70 -11.93 7.75
CA VAL A 206 -0.79 -11.03 8.90
C VAL A 206 0.45 -11.17 9.77
N GLU A 207 0.96 -12.39 9.98
CA GLU A 207 2.24 -12.60 10.66
C GLU A 207 3.41 -11.93 9.92
N ASN A 208 3.43 -12.03 8.60
CA ASN A 208 4.38 -11.33 7.74
C ASN A 208 4.26 -9.80 7.90
N LEU A 209 3.03 -9.26 7.93
CA LEU A 209 2.80 -7.84 8.16
C LEU A 209 3.34 -7.36 9.51
N LEU A 210 3.04 -8.08 10.60
CA LEU A 210 3.56 -7.75 11.93
C LEU A 210 5.09 -7.83 11.98
N THR A 211 5.67 -8.80 11.26
CA THR A 211 7.12 -8.96 11.15
C THR A 211 7.77 -7.79 10.44
N LEU A 212 7.20 -7.33 9.31
CA LEU A 212 7.70 -6.15 8.60
C LEU A 212 7.62 -4.88 9.47
N VAL A 213 6.53 -4.72 10.23
CA VAL A 213 6.38 -3.57 11.14
C VAL A 213 7.43 -3.62 12.26
N GLY A 214 7.69 -4.80 12.83
CA GLY A 214 8.75 -4.98 13.83
C GLY A 214 10.14 -4.69 13.27
N LEU A 215 10.43 -5.17 12.05
CA LEU A 215 11.68 -4.84 11.34
C LEU A 215 11.82 -3.33 11.09
N ARG A 216 10.72 -2.65 10.74
CA ARG A 216 10.70 -1.21 10.49
C ARG A 216 11.03 -0.41 11.74
N ALA A 217 10.43 -0.77 12.87
CA ALA A 217 10.75 -0.18 14.16
C ALA A 217 12.23 -0.39 14.53
N LEU A 218 12.73 -1.62 14.43
CA LEU A 218 14.14 -1.93 14.72
C LEU A 218 15.11 -1.20 13.77
N ALA A 219 14.76 -1.11 12.49
CA ALA A 219 15.54 -0.38 11.48
C ALA A 219 15.56 1.13 11.77
N ALA A 220 14.44 1.70 12.24
CA ALA A 220 14.36 3.10 12.64
C ALA A 220 15.32 3.41 13.80
N GLU A 221 15.35 2.55 14.83
CA GLU A 221 16.24 2.72 15.99
C GLU A 221 17.71 2.77 15.62
N VAL A 222 18.14 1.99 14.62
CA VAL A 222 19.53 1.96 14.17
C VAL A 222 19.87 3.00 13.08
N GLY A 223 18.92 3.85 12.70
CA GLY A 223 19.13 4.91 11.71
C GLY A 223 19.21 4.40 10.25
N VAL A 224 18.58 3.25 9.96
CA VAL A 224 18.36 2.80 8.59
C VAL A 224 17.25 3.65 7.96
N GLU A 225 17.45 4.06 6.71
CA GLU A 225 16.49 4.83 5.92
C GLU A 225 15.62 3.93 5.03
N SER A 226 16.21 2.86 4.49
CA SER A 226 15.46 1.89 3.68
C SER A 226 16.07 0.50 3.73
N ILE A 227 15.21 -0.51 3.58
CA ILE A 227 15.58 -1.91 3.38
C ILE A 227 14.87 -2.38 2.12
N VAL A 228 15.63 -2.70 1.07
CA VAL A 228 15.09 -3.10 -0.22
C VAL A 228 15.76 -4.37 -0.70
N GLN A 229 14.97 -5.35 -1.13
CA GLN A 229 15.50 -6.50 -1.85
C GLN A 229 15.79 -6.14 -3.32
N GLY A 230 17.05 -6.24 -3.72
CA GLY A 230 17.47 -6.22 -5.13
C GLY A 230 17.61 -7.63 -5.70
N SER A 231 18.07 -7.73 -6.95
CA SER A 231 18.20 -9.01 -7.67
C SER A 231 19.12 -10.04 -6.99
N ASP A 232 20.20 -9.60 -6.35
CA ASP A 232 21.25 -10.47 -5.77
C ASP A 232 21.51 -10.22 -4.28
N ALA A 233 20.92 -9.17 -3.69
CA ALA A 233 21.19 -8.77 -2.30
C ALA A 233 20.03 -7.97 -1.70
N ILE A 234 19.91 -8.04 -0.37
CA ILE A 234 19.12 -7.08 0.42
C ILE A 234 20.02 -5.89 0.72
N VAL A 235 19.57 -4.68 0.38
CA VAL A 235 20.31 -3.43 0.55
C VAL A 235 19.66 -2.63 1.67
N LEU A 236 20.45 -2.26 2.67
CA LEU A 236 20.06 -1.38 3.75
C LEU A 236 20.74 -0.03 3.53
N SER A 237 19.98 1.03 3.29
CA SER A 237 20.50 2.40 3.16
C SER A 237 20.50 3.07 4.53
N LEU A 238 21.55 3.80 4.86
CA LEU A 238 21.73 4.46 6.16
C LEU A 238 21.51 5.95 6.02
N ARG A 239 20.76 6.52 6.96
CA ARG A 239 20.52 7.98 7.03
C ARG A 239 21.82 8.74 7.27
N VAL A 240 22.70 8.16 8.09
CA VAL A 240 24.01 8.74 8.43
C VAL A 240 25.12 7.83 7.92
N PRO A 241 26.14 8.37 7.22
CA PRO A 241 27.29 7.58 6.80
C PRO A 241 28.04 6.95 7.98
N VAL A 242 28.47 5.70 7.83
CA VAL A 242 29.22 4.96 8.85
C VAL A 242 30.59 5.61 9.13
N GLY A 243 31.19 6.25 8.12
CA GLY A 243 32.46 6.96 8.26
C GLY A 243 33.59 6.06 8.79
N GLY A 244 34.31 6.54 9.81
CA GLY A 244 35.44 5.83 10.41
C GLY A 244 35.08 4.51 11.12
N ALA A 245 33.81 4.31 11.47
CA ALA A 245 33.35 3.10 12.15
C ALA A 245 33.15 1.90 11.20
N ARG A 246 33.44 2.03 9.91
CA ARG A 246 33.20 0.98 8.89
C ARG A 246 33.87 -0.34 9.23
N VAL A 247 35.16 -0.32 9.59
CA VAL A 247 35.93 -1.55 9.88
C VAL A 247 35.45 -2.22 11.18
N PRO A 248 35.26 -1.49 12.31
CA PRO A 248 34.62 -2.05 13.49
C PRO A 248 33.22 -2.63 13.23
N LEU A 249 32.37 -1.92 12.49
CA LEU A 249 31.01 -2.37 12.17
C LEU A 249 31.03 -3.64 11.31
N GLN A 250 31.90 -3.69 10.29
CA GLN A 250 32.09 -4.89 9.46
C GLN A 250 32.49 -6.12 10.29
N ARG A 251 33.31 -5.94 11.34
CA ARG A 251 33.70 -7.04 12.24
C ARG A 251 32.53 -7.48 13.14
N ALA A 252 31.73 -6.53 13.63
CA ALA A 252 30.59 -6.81 14.50
C ALA A 252 29.46 -7.55 13.75
N LEU A 253 29.15 -7.11 12.52
CA LEU A 253 28.09 -7.73 11.72
C LEU A 253 28.51 -9.07 11.11
N GLY A 254 29.80 -9.25 10.84
CA GLY A 254 30.37 -10.48 10.30
C GLY A 254 30.37 -10.55 8.77
N PRO A 255 30.79 -11.69 8.18
CA PRO A 255 31.03 -11.81 6.74
C PRO A 255 29.75 -11.93 5.89
N SER A 256 28.59 -12.11 6.53
CA SER A 256 27.29 -12.17 5.84
C SER A 256 26.82 -10.81 5.33
N VAL A 257 27.44 -9.72 5.80
CA VAL A 257 27.10 -8.34 5.42
C VAL A 257 28.32 -7.68 4.81
N GLN A 258 28.13 -6.87 3.77
CA GLN A 258 29.15 -5.98 3.21
C GLN A 258 28.80 -4.55 3.63
N VAL A 259 29.65 -3.94 4.46
CA VAL A 259 29.42 -2.60 5.00
C VAL A 259 30.10 -1.56 4.10
N GLY A 260 29.28 -0.79 3.38
CA GLY A 260 29.69 0.39 2.63
C GLY A 260 29.74 1.66 3.51
N ASN A 261 29.88 2.81 2.87
CA ASN A 261 29.89 4.10 3.58
C ASN A 261 28.47 4.54 3.96
N THR A 262 27.51 4.39 3.06
CA THR A 262 26.11 4.84 3.21
C THR A 262 25.10 3.71 3.06
N GLN A 263 25.56 2.48 2.81
CA GLN A 263 24.70 1.32 2.61
C GLN A 263 25.38 0.05 3.11
N MET A 264 24.58 -0.92 3.52
CA MET A 264 25.00 -2.28 3.83
C MET A 264 24.31 -3.25 2.89
N GLN A 265 25.03 -4.27 2.42
CA GLN A 265 24.47 -5.26 1.50
C GLN A 265 24.57 -6.65 2.09
N MET A 266 23.48 -7.41 1.99
CA MET A 266 23.40 -8.80 2.41
C MET A 266 23.14 -9.67 1.17
N PRO A 267 24.18 -10.32 0.61
CA PRO A 267 24.02 -11.12 -0.60
C PRO A 267 23.06 -12.30 -0.37
N LEU A 268 22.03 -12.43 -1.22
CA LEU A 268 21.01 -13.47 -1.12
C LEU A 268 21.61 -14.88 -1.18
N ARG A 269 22.67 -15.07 -1.98
CA ARG A 269 23.45 -16.32 -2.08
C ARG A 269 23.98 -16.83 -0.75
N ARG A 270 24.21 -15.92 0.22
CA ARG A 270 24.70 -16.26 1.55
C ARG A 270 23.58 -16.40 2.57
N LEU A 271 22.36 -15.95 2.26
CA LEU A 271 21.24 -15.88 3.20
C LEU A 271 20.43 -17.18 3.26
N GLY A 272 20.17 -17.82 2.12
CA GLY A 272 19.32 -19.01 2.04
C GLY A 272 17.87 -18.72 2.45
N ASP A 273 17.14 -19.75 2.89
CA ASP A 273 15.72 -19.63 3.26
C ASP A 273 15.51 -18.87 4.59
N GLU A 274 16.54 -18.75 5.42
CA GLU A 274 16.51 -18.03 6.71
C GLU A 274 16.93 -16.55 6.58
N TRP A 275 16.73 -15.95 5.42
CA TRP A 275 17.17 -14.58 5.14
C TRP A 275 16.58 -13.57 6.13
N LEU A 276 15.33 -13.78 6.54
CA LEU A 276 14.58 -12.94 7.46
C LEU A 276 15.21 -12.93 8.86
N SER A 277 15.39 -14.11 9.47
CA SER A 277 16.04 -14.25 10.78
C SER A 277 17.45 -13.66 10.80
N ARG A 278 18.16 -13.76 9.68
CA ARG A 278 19.50 -13.17 9.52
C ARG A 278 19.45 -11.65 9.41
N LEU A 279 18.49 -11.09 8.68
CA LEU A 279 18.26 -9.65 8.60
C LEU A 279 17.96 -9.07 9.99
N THR A 280 17.02 -9.67 10.74
CA THR A 280 16.71 -9.27 12.11
C THR A 280 17.96 -9.28 12.99
N ARG A 281 18.73 -10.37 12.94
CA ARG A 281 19.96 -10.49 13.73
C ARG A 281 21.04 -9.47 13.34
N VAL A 282 21.10 -9.06 12.07
CA VAL A 282 22.01 -7.99 11.62
C VAL A 282 21.60 -6.65 12.20
N LEU A 283 20.30 -6.33 12.21
CA LEU A 283 19.79 -5.11 12.83
C LEU A 283 20.02 -5.11 14.35
N GLU A 284 19.75 -6.22 15.04
CA GLU A 284 20.03 -6.36 16.49
C GLU A 284 21.52 -6.18 16.82
N ARG A 285 22.41 -6.77 16.02
CA ARG A 285 23.86 -6.60 16.18
C ARG A 285 24.29 -5.16 15.91
N PHE A 286 23.65 -4.50 14.96
CA PHE A 286 23.94 -3.10 14.66
C PHE A 286 23.50 -2.20 15.82
N LEU A 287 22.32 -2.45 16.39
CA LEU A 287 21.83 -1.77 17.59
C LEU A 287 22.79 -1.96 18.76
N ALA A 288 23.17 -3.21 19.06
CA ALA A 288 24.13 -3.51 20.12
C ALA A 288 25.49 -2.83 19.90
N PHE A 289 25.95 -2.75 18.65
CA PHE A 289 27.18 -2.02 18.30
C PHE A 289 27.05 -0.52 18.58
N GLN A 290 25.95 0.11 18.18
CA GLN A 290 25.71 1.54 18.44
C GLN A 290 25.64 1.84 19.95
N VAL A 291 24.90 1.04 20.72
CA VAL A 291 24.79 1.19 22.18
C VAL A 291 26.17 1.11 22.85
N ASN A 292 27.00 0.13 22.45
CA ASN A 292 28.36 0.00 22.97
C ASN A 292 29.25 1.20 22.59
N LEU A 293 29.08 1.75 21.38
CA LEU A 293 29.86 2.90 20.91
C LEU A 293 29.49 4.18 21.66
N THR A 294 28.19 4.37 21.95
CA THR A 294 27.69 5.47 22.79
C THR A 294 28.14 5.34 24.23
N ALA A 295 28.20 4.12 24.79
CA ALA A 295 28.70 3.86 26.14
C ALA A 295 30.22 4.10 26.28
N LEU A 296 30.98 4.02 25.19
CA LEU A 296 32.42 4.29 25.14
C LEU A 296 32.77 5.75 24.83
N ALA A 297 31.80 6.57 24.41
CA ALA A 297 32.01 7.99 24.21
C ALA A 297 32.09 8.71 25.58
N PRO A 298 33.13 9.54 25.85
CA PRO A 298 33.14 10.34 27.05
C PRO A 298 31.90 11.26 27.06
N PRO A 299 31.32 11.60 28.23
CA PRO A 299 30.22 12.56 28.29
C PRO A 299 30.70 13.84 27.60
N ALA A 300 29.96 14.28 26.58
CA ALA A 300 30.24 15.53 25.91
C ALA A 300 30.32 16.62 26.98
N SER A 301 31.50 17.22 27.12
CA SER A 301 31.71 18.39 27.98
C SER A 301 30.72 19.46 27.58
N ALA A 302 29.79 19.78 28.48
CA ALA A 302 29.01 20.99 28.39
C ALA A 302 29.97 22.17 28.62
N ASP A 303 30.28 22.90 27.56
CA ASP A 303 30.77 24.28 27.56
C ASP A 303 30.23 24.99 26.30
#